data_AF-A0A1I8PYG4-F1
#
_entry.id   AF-A0A1I8PYG4-F1
#
_cell.length_a   1.000
_cell.length_b   1.000
_cell.length_c   1.000
_cell.angle_alpha   90.00
_cell.angle_beta   90.00
_cell.angle_gamma   90.00
#
_symmetry.space_group_name_H-M   'P 1'
#
loop_
_entity.id
_entity.type
_entity.pdbx_description
1 polymer ?
#
loop_
_entity_poly.entity_id
_entity_poly.type
_entity_poly.pdbx_seq_one_letter_code
_entity_poly.pdbx_strand_id
1 'polypeptide(L)'
;MMCSRNIKISVVMFLIFVPLFTALPRNHNMAKRSNFFDLECKGIYNKTMFYRLDKICDDCYNLFRETSIHRLCKKDCFDSKWFGECLKVLFIPGEEVSQLQDFIKIVNGSPIRFNMPPITT
;
A
#
# COMPACT_ATOMS: atom_id res chain seq x y z
N MET A 1 8.86 -36.98 -43.97
CA MET A 1 8.80 -35.52 -44.19
C MET A 1 7.56 -34.95 -43.50
N MET A 2 7.56 -34.84 -42.16
CA MET A 2 6.40 -34.40 -41.35
C MET A 2 6.80 -33.44 -40.21
N CYS A 3 7.90 -32.71 -40.36
CA CYS A 3 8.31 -31.71 -39.35
C CYS A 3 7.85 -30.29 -39.73
N SER A 4 7.58 -30.01 -41.02
CA SER A 4 7.28 -28.63 -41.47
C SER A 4 5.85 -28.18 -41.13
N ARG A 5 4.85 -29.08 -41.18
CA ARG A 5 3.43 -28.68 -41.03
C ARG A 5 3.06 -28.33 -39.59
N ASN A 6 3.57 -29.08 -38.61
CA ASN A 6 3.37 -28.80 -37.19
C ASN A 6 4.14 -27.54 -36.72
N ILE A 7 5.33 -27.30 -37.27
CA ILE A 7 6.11 -26.07 -37.03
C ILE A 7 5.37 -24.84 -37.60
N LYS A 8 4.85 -24.93 -38.83
CA LYS A 8 4.07 -23.83 -39.42
C LYS A 8 2.80 -23.53 -38.64
N ILE A 9 2.07 -24.55 -38.20
CA ILE A 9 0.86 -24.39 -37.36
C ILE A 9 1.23 -23.72 -36.03
N SER A 10 2.32 -24.14 -35.39
CA SER A 10 2.79 -23.55 -34.14
C SER A 10 3.17 -22.06 -34.29
N VAL A 11 3.90 -21.70 -35.36
CA VAL A 11 4.29 -20.30 -35.64
C VAL A 11 3.07 -19.43 -35.93
N VAL A 12 2.10 -19.92 -36.69
CA VAL A 12 0.85 -19.18 -36.97
C VAL A 12 0.05 -18.97 -35.69
N MET A 13 -0.01 -19.98 -34.81
CA MET A 13 -0.68 -19.86 -33.50
C MET A 13 -0.01 -18.79 -32.62
N PHE A 14 1.33 -18.76 -32.57
CA PHE A 14 2.07 -17.73 -31.85
C PHE A 14 1.84 -16.33 -32.45
N LEU A 15 1.87 -16.17 -33.78
CA LEU A 15 1.65 -14.87 -34.42
C LEU A 15 0.24 -14.32 -34.20
N ILE A 16 -0.76 -15.18 -33.99
CA ILE A 16 -2.15 -14.77 -33.71
C ILE A 16 -2.37 -14.52 -32.20
N PHE A 17 -1.74 -15.28 -31.32
CA PHE A 17 -1.94 -15.13 -29.86
C PHE A 17 -1.09 -14.04 -29.22
N VAL A 18 0.12 -13.78 -29.72
CA VAL A 18 1.00 -12.70 -29.22
C VAL A 18 0.35 -11.31 -29.24
N PRO A 19 -0.36 -10.86 -30.31
CA PRO A 19 -1.00 -9.54 -30.29
C PRO A 19 -2.14 -9.44 -29.27
N LEU A 20 -2.76 -10.57 -28.88
CA LEU A 20 -3.78 -10.60 -27.85
C LEU A 20 -3.17 -10.45 -26.44
N PHE A 21 -2.00 -11.04 -26.20
CA PHE A 21 -1.27 -10.89 -24.93
C PHE A 21 -0.63 -9.51 -24.75
N THR A 22 -0.23 -8.83 -25.83
CA THR A 22 0.37 -7.48 -25.75
C THR A 22 -0.66 -6.37 -25.59
N ALA A 23 -1.93 -6.63 -25.89
CA ALA A 23 -3.03 -5.67 -25.74
C ALA A 23 -3.61 -5.62 -24.30
N LEU A 24 -3.13 -6.46 -23.38
CA LEU A 24 -3.50 -6.30 -21.98
C LEU A 24 -2.90 -4.99 -21.45
N PRO A 25 -3.71 -4.09 -20.86
CA PRO A 25 -3.19 -2.91 -20.21
C PRO A 25 -2.26 -3.34 -19.07
N ARG A 26 -0.97 -3.07 -19.22
CA ARG A 26 0.01 -3.14 -18.13
C ARG A 26 -0.29 -2.02 -17.13
N ASN A 27 -1.24 -2.27 -16.24
CA ASN A 27 -1.44 -1.45 -15.05
C ASN A 27 -0.25 -1.68 -14.11
N HIS A 28 0.84 -0.92 -14.32
CA HIS A 28 2.00 -0.89 -13.42
C HIS A 28 1.79 -0.03 -12.17
N ASN A 29 0.57 0.40 -11.86
CA ASN A 29 0.24 0.97 -10.56
C ASN A 29 -0.09 -0.13 -9.54
N MET A 30 0.87 -1.03 -9.32
CA MET A 30 0.87 -1.87 -8.13
C MET A 30 1.63 -1.13 -7.05
N ALA A 31 1.06 -0.04 -6.56
CA ALA A 31 1.20 0.28 -5.15
C ALA A 31 0.62 -0.95 -4.43
N LYS A 32 1.49 -1.90 -4.09
CA LYS A 32 1.15 -3.16 -3.44
C LYS A 32 0.28 -2.78 -2.26
N ARG A 33 -1.03 -2.97 -2.39
CA ARG A 33 -2.02 -2.73 -1.34
C ARG A 33 -1.67 -3.72 -0.24
N SER A 34 -0.80 -3.30 0.68
CA SER A 34 -0.36 -4.12 1.79
C SER A 34 -1.58 -4.37 2.64
N ASN A 35 -2.16 -5.56 2.48
CA ASN A 35 -3.29 -5.99 3.27
C ASN A 35 -2.86 -6.08 4.74
N PHE A 36 -3.80 -5.89 5.66
CA PHE A 36 -3.57 -6.00 7.10
C PHE A 36 -2.82 -7.29 7.51
N PHE A 37 -3.09 -8.41 6.83
CA PHE A 37 -2.38 -9.69 7.04
C PHE A 37 -0.94 -9.70 6.53
N ASP A 38 -0.61 -8.88 5.52
CA ASP A 38 0.75 -8.74 4.95
C ASP A 38 1.64 -7.85 5.84
N LEU A 39 1.02 -7.07 6.74
CA LEU A 39 1.69 -6.19 7.69
C LEU A 39 1.86 -6.83 9.09
N GLU A 40 1.34 -8.05 9.30
CA GLU A 40 1.39 -8.78 10.58
C GLU A 40 0.90 -7.96 11.79
N CYS A 41 -0.09 -7.09 11.59
CA CYS A 41 -0.62 -6.27 12.66
C CYS A 41 -1.29 -7.13 13.74
N LYS A 42 -0.81 -7.00 14.98
CA LYS A 42 -1.20 -7.85 16.13
C LYS A 42 -2.52 -7.42 16.79
N GLY A 43 -3.14 -6.34 16.32
CA GLY A 43 -4.35 -5.77 16.90
C GLY A 43 -5.65 -6.26 16.31
N ILE A 44 -6.72 -5.52 16.63
CA ILE A 44 -8.07 -5.83 16.17
C ILE A 44 -8.19 -5.35 14.72
N TYR A 45 -8.50 -6.27 13.81
CA TYR A 45 -8.77 -5.92 12.43
C TYR A 45 -10.08 -5.15 12.30
N ASN A 46 -9.99 -3.82 12.29
CA ASN A 46 -11.09 -2.94 11.91
C ASN A 46 -10.81 -2.35 10.52
N LYS A 47 -11.51 -2.87 9.51
CA LYS A 47 -11.35 -2.47 8.10
C LYS A 47 -11.47 -0.96 7.89
N THR A 48 -12.40 -0.31 8.58
CA THR A 48 -12.65 1.14 8.45
C THR A 48 -11.47 1.96 8.97
N MET A 49 -10.94 1.56 10.13
CA MET A 49 -9.80 2.26 10.75
C MET A 49 -8.53 2.06 9.94
N PHE A 50 -8.27 0.82 9.52
CA PHE A 50 -7.15 0.50 8.65
C PHE A 50 -7.22 1.30 7.34
N TYR A 51 -8.38 1.36 6.70
CA TYR A 51 -8.55 2.13 5.46
C TYR A 51 -8.29 3.63 5.63
N ARG A 52 -8.68 4.23 6.76
CA ARG A 52 -8.37 5.65 7.02
C ARG A 52 -6.86 5.89 7.12
N LEU A 53 -6.14 5.01 7.82
CA LEU A 53 -4.68 5.08 7.93
C LEU A 53 -3.99 4.82 6.58
N ASP A 54 -4.48 3.83 5.82
CA ASP A 54 -4.01 3.47 4.48
C ASP A 54 -4.10 4.66 3.53
N LYS A 55 -5.23 5.39 3.58
CA LYS A 55 -5.49 6.58 2.76
C LYS A 55 -4.48 7.70 3.02
N ILE A 56 -4.09 7.95 4.27
CA ILE A 56 -3.06 8.95 4.59
C ILE A 56 -1.73 8.61 3.91
N CYS A 57 -1.34 7.34 3.94
CA CYS A 57 -0.13 6.88 3.27
C CYS A 57 -0.23 7.00 1.74
N ASP A 58 -1.41 6.78 1.17
CA ASP A 58 -1.66 6.94 -0.27
C ASP A 58 -1.62 8.43 -0.68
N ASP A 59 -2.24 9.31 0.08
CA ASP A 59 -2.24 10.77 -0.16
C ASP A 59 -0.81 11.33 -0.03
N CYS A 60 -0.05 10.86 0.96
CA CYS A 60 1.36 11.20 1.13
C CYS A 60 2.23 10.68 -0.02
N TYR A 61 2.00 9.45 -0.46
CA TYR A 61 2.66 8.88 -1.64
C TYR A 61 2.37 9.70 -2.91
N ASN A 62 1.13 10.15 -3.10
CA ASN A 62 0.75 10.95 -4.26
C ASN A 62 1.49 12.30 -4.33
N LEU A 63 1.89 12.85 -3.18
CA LEU A 63 2.65 14.08 -3.11
C LEU A 63 4.14 13.88 -3.49
N PHE A 64 4.79 12.87 -2.90
CA PHE A 64 6.23 12.62 -3.11
C PHE A 64 6.52 11.78 -4.37
N ARG A 65 5.53 11.02 -4.85
CA ARG A 65 5.63 10.07 -5.98
C ARG A 65 6.75 9.03 -5.82
N GLU A 66 7.15 8.74 -4.59
CA GLU A 66 8.23 7.80 -4.28
C GLU A 66 7.67 6.53 -3.63
N THR A 67 7.90 5.37 -4.26
CA THR A 67 7.33 4.08 -3.81
C THR A 67 7.81 3.65 -2.43
N SER A 68 8.96 4.15 -1.97
CA SER A 68 9.50 3.90 -0.64
C SER A 68 8.60 4.49 0.47
N ILE A 69 8.05 5.69 0.25
CA ILE A 69 7.20 6.42 1.22
C ILE A 69 5.96 5.61 1.57
N HIS A 70 5.30 5.04 0.56
CA HIS A 70 4.10 4.23 0.77
C HIS A 70 4.37 3.01 1.68
N ARG A 71 5.50 2.31 1.45
CA ARG A 71 5.90 1.16 2.27
C ARG A 71 6.35 1.59 3.67
N LEU A 72 7.11 2.67 3.76
CA LEU A 72 7.66 3.19 5.02
C LEU A 72 6.57 3.76 5.93
N CYS A 73 5.56 4.40 5.36
CA CYS A 73 4.40 4.93 6.08
C CYS A 73 3.60 3.82 6.77
N LYS A 74 3.41 2.68 6.08
CA LYS A 74 2.66 1.51 6.59
C LYS A 74 3.50 0.60 7.51
N LYS A 75 4.80 0.86 7.64
CA LYS A 75 5.73 0.07 8.46
C LYS A 75 5.29 0.04 9.91
N ASP A 76 5.53 -1.09 10.58
CA ASP A 76 5.21 -1.31 12.00
C ASP A 76 3.73 -0.95 12.32
N CYS A 77 2.82 -1.28 11.39
CA CYS A 77 1.39 -1.00 11.50
C CYS A 77 1.07 0.48 11.73
N PHE A 78 1.67 1.33 10.89
CA PHE A 78 1.57 2.80 10.92
C PHE A 78 2.26 3.45 12.14
N ASP A 79 2.87 2.68 13.04
CA ASP A 79 3.71 3.17 14.14
C ASP A 79 5.13 3.47 13.66
N SER A 80 5.23 4.38 12.67
CA SER A 80 6.48 4.79 12.09
C SER A 80 6.60 6.30 12.07
N LYS A 81 7.84 6.80 12.16
CA LYS A 81 8.11 8.24 11.99
C LYS A 81 7.57 8.79 10.66
N TRP A 82 7.53 7.96 9.62
CA TRP A 82 7.07 8.34 8.29
C TRP A 82 5.59 8.65 8.25
N PHE A 83 4.78 7.93 9.03
CA PHE A 83 3.36 8.26 9.18
C PHE A 83 3.19 9.67 9.78
N GLY A 84 3.96 10.01 10.82
CA GLY A 84 3.95 11.34 11.42
C GLY A 84 4.40 12.45 10.46
N GLU A 85 5.44 12.23 9.66
CA GLU A 85 5.86 13.19 8.63
C GLU A 85 4.80 13.36 7.54
N CYS A 86 4.11 12.29 7.14
CA CYS A 86 2.99 12.37 6.21
C CYS A 86 1.84 13.23 6.75
N LEU A 87 1.49 13.11 8.04
CA LEU A 87 0.45 13.95 8.65
C LEU A 87 0.81 15.43 8.61
N LYS A 88 2.08 15.78 8.89
CA LYS A 88 2.57 17.16 8.84
C LYS A 88 2.49 17.74 7.43
N VAL A 89 2.99 16.98 6.45
CA VAL A 89 3.06 17.39 5.05
C VAL A 89 1.66 17.53 4.42
N LEU A 90 0.71 16.69 4.83
CA LEU A 90 -0.69 16.76 4.41
C LEU A 90 -1.50 17.82 5.19
N PHE A 91 -0.88 18.54 6.14
CA PHE A 91 -1.53 19.54 6.98
C PHE A 91 -2.78 19.02 7.71
N ILE A 92 -2.72 17.78 8.20
CA ILE A 92 -3.84 17.17 8.93
C ILE A 92 -4.06 17.92 10.25
N PRO A 93 -5.30 18.35 10.56
CA PRO A 93 -5.59 19.10 11.78
C PRO A 93 -5.33 18.23 13.03
N GLY A 94 -4.85 18.85 14.12
CA GLY A 94 -4.44 18.14 15.33
C GLY A 94 -5.55 17.30 16.01
N GLU A 95 -6.81 17.69 15.85
CA GLU A 95 -7.96 16.89 16.30
C GLU A 95 -8.05 15.56 15.54
N GLU A 96 -7.92 15.58 14.21
CA GLU A 96 -7.93 14.38 13.38
C GLU A 96 -6.69 13.52 13.63
N VAL A 97 -5.52 14.14 13.83
CA VAL A 97 -4.30 13.42 14.22
C VAL A 97 -4.55 12.60 15.49
N SER A 98 -5.23 13.17 16.49
CA SER A 98 -5.55 12.46 17.74
C SER A 98 -6.44 11.24 17.49
N GLN A 99 -7.44 11.35 16.61
CA GLN A 99 -8.30 10.22 16.22
C GLN A 99 -7.53 9.14 15.45
N LEU A 100 -6.66 9.53 14.52
CA LEU A 100 -5.81 8.60 13.77
C LEU A 100 -4.86 7.85 14.70
N GLN A 101 -4.31 8.52 15.72
CA GLN A 101 -3.48 7.87 16.74
C GLN A 101 -4.26 6.79 17.51
N ASP A 102 -5.53 7.02 17.83
CA ASP A 102 -6.36 6.00 18.46
C ASP A 102 -6.62 4.79 17.55
N PHE A 103 -6.75 5.01 16.25
CA PHE A 103 -6.85 3.92 15.28
C PHE A 103 -5.59 3.08 15.21
N ILE A 104 -4.41 3.71 15.23
CA ILE A 104 -3.13 3.00 15.26
C ILE A 104 -3.04 2.11 16.51
N LYS A 105 -3.47 2.60 17.67
CA LYS A 105 -3.48 1.81 18.92
C LYS A 105 -4.31 0.52 18.78
N ILE A 106 -5.50 0.63 18.20
CA ILE A 106 -6.42 -0.50 18.01
C ILE A 106 -5.84 -1.50 17.00
N VAL A 107 -5.27 -1.01 15.91
CA VAL A 107 -4.76 -1.81 14.78
C VAL A 107 -3.42 -2.48 15.12
N ASN A 108 -2.53 -1.82 15.84
CA ASN A 108 -1.23 -2.37 16.26
C ASN A 108 -1.38 -3.40 17.41
N GLY A 109 -2.47 -3.33 18.18
CA GLY A 109 -2.78 -4.32 19.21
C GLY A 109 -1.97 -4.17 20.49
N SER A 110 -1.44 -2.98 20.74
CA SER A 110 -0.57 -2.73 21.89
C SER A 110 -1.37 -2.84 23.20
N PRO A 111 -1.03 -3.76 24.12
CA PRO A 111 -1.56 -3.76 25.46
C PRO A 111 -0.82 -2.69 26.27
N ILE A 112 -1.29 -1.45 26.18
CA ILE A 112 -0.96 -0.34 27.09
C ILE A 112 0.51 0.19 27.04
N ARG A 113 0.58 1.49 26.66
CA ARG A 113 1.62 2.55 26.84
C ARG A 113 2.76 2.61 25.81
N PHE A 114 2.65 3.61 24.93
CA PHE A 114 3.82 4.31 24.40
C PHE A 114 3.76 5.80 24.77
N ASN A 115 4.88 6.29 25.30
CA ASN A 115 5.21 7.70 25.40
C ASN A 115 5.55 8.20 23.99
N MET A 116 4.59 8.86 23.34
CA MET A 116 4.89 9.73 22.20
C MET A 116 5.25 11.12 22.78
N PRO A 117 6.35 11.77 22.35
CA PRO A 117 6.59 13.15 22.70
C PRO A 117 5.44 14.04 22.18
N PRO A 118 5.05 15.08 22.93
CA PRO A 118 3.95 15.94 22.55
C PRO A 118 4.20 16.54 21.16
N ILE A 119 3.16 16.51 20.32
CA ILE A 119 3.13 17.22 19.05
C ILE A 119 3.12 18.71 19.41
N THR A 120 4.28 19.36 19.35
CA THR A 120 4.37 20.82 19.44
C THR A 120 3.81 21.41 18.15
N THR A 121 2.65 22.06 18.30
CA THR A 121 2.07 23.02 17.35
C THR A 121 2.99 24.19 17.11
#